data_AF-A0AAW0X6J5-F1
#
_entry.id   AF-A0AAW0X6J5-F1
#
_cell.length_a   1.000
_cell.length_b   1.000
_cell.length_c   1.000
_cell.angle_alpha   90.00
_cell.angle_beta   90.00
_cell.angle_gamma   90.00
#
_symmetry.space_group_name_H-M   'P 1'
#
loop_
_entity.id
_entity.type
_entity.pdbx_description
1 polymer ?
#
loop_
_entity_poly.entity_id
_entity_poly.type
_entity_poly.pdbx_seq_one_letter_code
_entity_poly.pdbx_strand_id
1 'polypeptide(L)'
;SPLYYDVPWVSFHIVFVTSTCFIWHLLYCYPARYCDILHRASMHLGGWARVEGRSAHAPYNPWSSSMSWPQGALVKHNRELYRAEGITNAAEPGNTTHARLYAIFCDPSRPVLVLVWVCVCCVLLHLVLLASLHQWHQLLATALVLSASYAALYYLLRDYLVLRKVYQQEQQLQERVLN
;
A
#
# COMPACT_ATOMS: atom_id res chain seq x y z
N SER A 1 -18.15 -48.78 4.59
CA SER A 1 -17.47 -47.83 5.48
C SER A 1 -17.96 -46.43 5.17
N PRO A 2 -18.56 -45.70 6.12
CA PRO A 2 -19.01 -44.35 5.85
C PRO A 2 -17.79 -43.47 5.57
N LEU A 3 -17.81 -42.77 4.44
CA LEU A 3 -16.78 -41.80 4.06
C LEU A 3 -16.86 -40.65 5.08
N TYR A 4 -16.01 -40.66 6.10
CA TYR A 4 -15.95 -39.59 7.10
C TYR A 4 -15.31 -38.38 6.42
N TYR A 5 -16.15 -37.53 5.83
CA TYR A 5 -15.70 -36.32 5.16
C TYR A 5 -15.28 -35.30 6.20
N ASP A 6 -13.99 -34.97 6.19
CA ASP A 6 -13.39 -34.06 7.16
C ASP A 6 -13.70 -32.60 6.79
N VAL A 7 -14.96 -32.20 7.05
CA VAL A 7 -15.50 -30.86 6.77
C VAL A 7 -14.59 -29.73 7.30
N PRO A 8 -14.02 -29.81 8.52
CA PRO A 8 -13.12 -28.76 9.03
C PRO A 8 -11.87 -28.58 8.17
N TRP A 9 -11.19 -29.68 7.80
CA TRP A 9 -10.00 -29.61 6.97
C TRP A 9 -10.31 -28.98 5.60
N VAL A 10 -11.40 -29.43 4.97
CA VAL A 10 -11.81 -28.89 3.66
C VAL A 10 -12.11 -27.39 3.77
N SER A 11 -12.80 -26.96 4.82
CA SER A 11 -13.13 -25.55 5.04
C SER A 11 -11.87 -24.69 5.15
N PHE A 12 -10.88 -25.13 5.95
CA PHE A 12 -9.59 -24.45 6.03
C PHE A 12 -8.87 -24.44 4.69
N HIS A 13 -8.81 -25.57 3.99
CA HIS A 13 -8.16 -25.68 2.69
C HIS A 13 -8.77 -24.75 1.64
N ILE A 14 -10.09 -24.60 1.61
CA ILE A 14 -10.79 -23.65 0.72
C ILE A 14 -10.39 -22.21 1.03
N VAL A 15 -10.35 -21.81 2.30
CA VAL A 15 -9.92 -20.47 2.71
C VAL A 15 -8.49 -20.19 2.26
N PHE A 16 -7.61 -21.19 2.36
CA PHE A 16 -6.21 -21.09 1.95
C PHE A 16 -6.01 -20.98 0.44
N VAL A 17 -6.71 -21.81 -0.32
CA VAL A 17 -6.72 -21.73 -1.79
C VAL A 17 -7.24 -20.36 -2.22
N THR A 18 -8.38 -19.92 -1.67
CA THR A 18 -8.98 -18.62 -2.00
C THR A 18 -8.04 -17.47 -1.66
N SER A 19 -7.39 -17.51 -0.49
CA SER A 19 -6.42 -16.49 -0.07
C SER A 19 -5.21 -16.45 -0.99
N THR A 20 -4.68 -17.60 -1.40
CA THR A 20 -3.54 -17.69 -2.32
C THR A 20 -3.91 -17.16 -3.70
N CYS A 21 -5.07 -17.54 -4.23
CA CYS A 21 -5.60 -16.99 -5.49
C CYS A 21 -5.80 -15.48 -5.41
N PHE A 22 -6.32 -14.98 -4.28
CA PHE A 22 -6.51 -13.56 -4.04
C PHE A 22 -5.18 -12.78 -4.03
N ILE A 23 -4.13 -13.31 -3.38
CA ILE A 23 -2.79 -12.71 -3.40
C ILE A 23 -2.24 -12.64 -4.82
N TRP A 24 -2.37 -13.73 -5.60
CA TRP A 24 -1.97 -13.73 -7.01
C TRP A 24 -2.75 -12.73 -7.86
N HIS A 25 -4.05 -12.57 -7.58
CA HIS A 25 -4.87 -11.57 -8.23
C HIS A 25 -4.43 -10.15 -7.87
N LEU A 26 -4.10 -9.89 -6.60
CA LEU A 26 -3.55 -8.60 -6.17
C LEU A 26 -2.21 -8.31 -6.86
N LEU A 27 -1.31 -9.29 -6.94
CA LEU A 27 -0.05 -9.17 -7.67
C LEU A 27 -0.26 -8.79 -9.14
N TYR A 28 -1.27 -9.38 -9.78
CA TYR A 28 -1.62 -9.06 -11.17
C TYR A 28 -2.23 -7.67 -11.32
N CYS A 29 -3.14 -7.28 -10.42
CA CYS A 29 -3.84 -6.01 -10.47
C CYS A 29 -2.98 -4.81 -10.02
N TYR A 30 -1.97 -5.04 -9.18
CA TYR A 30 -1.07 -4.02 -8.64
C TYR A 30 0.39 -4.28 -9.05
N PRO A 31 0.72 -4.22 -10.36
CA PRO A 31 2.11 -4.31 -10.79
C PRO A 31 2.88 -3.10 -10.28
N ALA A 32 4.19 -3.26 -10.03
CA ALA A 32 5.05 -2.20 -9.50
C ALA A 32 4.94 -0.87 -10.26
N ARG A 33 4.75 -0.93 -11.60
CA ARG A 33 4.54 0.23 -12.46
C ARG A 33 3.25 1.01 -12.13
N TYR A 34 2.17 0.31 -11.78
CA TYR A 34 0.91 0.96 -11.40
C TYR A 34 1.08 1.70 -10.06
N CYS A 35 1.78 1.09 -9.10
CA CYS A 35 2.12 1.75 -7.84
C CYS A 35 2.99 3.00 -8.03
N ASP A 36 3.94 2.98 -8.97
CA ASP A 36 4.74 4.17 -9.33
C ASP A 36 3.88 5.29 -9.91
N ILE A 37 2.97 4.98 -10.83
CA ILE A 37 2.04 5.98 -11.40
C ILE A 37 1.17 6.60 -10.29
N LEU A 38 0.64 5.79 -9.38
CA LEU A 38 -0.16 6.27 -8.26
C LEU A 38 0.66 7.13 -7.28
N HIS A 39 1.91 6.75 -7.02
CA HIS A 39 2.82 7.54 -6.19
C HIS A 39 3.10 8.90 -6.83
N ARG A 40 3.49 8.94 -8.10
CA ARG A 40 3.73 10.19 -8.84
C ARG A 40 2.47 11.06 -8.88
N ALA A 41 1.31 10.45 -9.15
CA ALA A 41 0.03 11.15 -9.10
C ALA A 41 -0.25 11.73 -7.71
N SER A 42 0.03 10.99 -6.63
CA SER A 42 -0.13 11.50 -5.27
C SER A 42 0.85 12.63 -4.95
N MET A 43 2.09 12.58 -5.45
CA MET A 43 3.10 13.63 -5.25
C MET A 43 2.74 14.91 -5.99
N HIS A 44 2.17 14.80 -7.20
CA HIS A 44 1.65 15.95 -7.94
C HIS A 44 0.36 16.51 -7.36
N LEU A 45 -0.49 15.64 -6.82
CA LEU A 45 -1.70 16.04 -6.12
C LEU A 45 -1.38 16.81 -4.85
N GLY A 46 -0.40 16.35 -4.06
CA GLY A 46 -0.02 16.95 -2.79
C GLY A 46 -1.04 16.70 -1.67
N GLY A 47 -0.72 17.24 -0.49
CA GLY A 47 -1.53 17.09 0.73
C GLY A 47 -1.65 18.39 1.50
N TRP A 48 -2.72 18.51 2.28
CA TRP A 48 -3.02 19.67 3.11
C TRP A 48 -3.02 19.31 4.58
N ALA A 49 -2.21 19.99 5.39
CA ALA A 49 -2.28 19.95 6.84
C ALA A 49 -3.21 21.06 7.35
N ARG A 50 -4.20 20.69 8.16
CA ARG A 50 -5.05 21.65 8.86
C ARG A 50 -4.22 22.37 9.92
N VAL A 51 -4.19 23.69 9.89
CA VAL A 51 -3.49 24.52 10.87
C VAL A 51 -4.53 25.04 11.87
N GLU A 52 -4.49 24.52 13.09
CA GLU A 52 -5.34 24.96 14.19
C GLU A 52 -4.63 26.07 14.99
N GLY A 53 -5.21 27.27 15.01
CA GLY A 53 -4.77 28.35 15.90
C GLY A 53 -4.21 29.60 15.22
N ARG A 54 -4.72 30.76 15.69
CA ARG A 54 -4.27 32.17 15.64
C ARG A 54 -3.21 32.64 14.61
N SER A 55 -3.13 32.07 13.42
CA SER A 55 -2.31 32.59 12.32
C SER A 55 -3.04 33.71 11.54
N ALA A 56 -3.75 34.59 12.27
CA ALA A 56 -4.62 35.62 11.70
C ALA A 56 -3.86 36.74 10.97
N HIS A 57 -2.53 36.71 10.94
CA HIS A 57 -1.67 37.78 10.40
C HIS A 57 -0.72 37.31 9.29
N ALA A 58 -0.76 36.02 8.91
CA ALA A 58 -0.07 35.59 7.69
C ALA A 58 -0.92 35.99 6.47
N PRO A 59 -0.34 36.57 5.41
CA PRO A 59 -1.06 36.84 4.17
C PRO A 59 -1.61 35.50 3.63
N TYR A 60 -2.93 35.34 3.68
CA TYR A 60 -3.60 34.14 3.20
C TYR A 60 -4.14 34.42 1.80
N ASN A 61 -3.86 33.52 0.87
CA ASN A 61 -4.51 33.54 -0.42
C ASN A 61 -5.78 32.65 -0.36
N PRO A 62 -6.90 33.07 -0.98
CA PRO A 62 -8.04 32.19 -1.14
C PRO A 62 -7.65 30.98 -2.00
N TRP A 63 -8.16 29.80 -1.68
CA TRP A 63 -7.90 28.62 -2.51
C TRP A 63 -8.45 28.84 -3.92
N SER A 64 -7.67 28.44 -4.93
CA SER A 64 -8.10 28.42 -6.33
C SER A 64 -7.75 27.06 -6.93
N SER A 65 -8.68 26.50 -7.71
CA SER A 65 -8.49 25.25 -8.45
C SER A 65 -7.56 25.40 -9.66
N SER A 66 -7.34 26.63 -10.13
CA SER A 66 -6.51 26.92 -11.31
C SER A 66 -5.02 27.06 -11.00
N MET A 67 -4.63 27.03 -9.72
CA MET A 67 -3.27 27.29 -9.28
C MET A 67 -2.72 26.14 -8.44
N SER A 68 -1.50 25.71 -8.76
CA SER A 68 -0.73 24.78 -7.91
C SER A 68 -0.01 25.56 -6.82
N TRP A 69 -0.12 25.09 -5.57
CA TRP A 69 0.47 25.73 -4.41
C TRP A 69 1.84 25.13 -4.09
N PRO A 70 2.89 25.95 -3.88
CA PRO A 70 4.21 25.45 -3.49
C PRO A 70 4.20 24.96 -2.04
N GLN A 71 5.20 24.15 -1.69
CA GLN A 71 5.38 23.63 -0.35
C GLN A 71 5.37 24.74 0.71
N GLY A 72 4.60 24.53 1.79
CA GLY A 72 4.49 25.47 2.91
C GLY A 72 3.53 26.64 2.69
N ALA A 73 2.92 26.78 1.51
CA ALA A 73 1.91 27.81 1.26
C ALA A 73 0.69 27.66 2.17
N LEU A 74 0.16 28.80 2.64
CA LEU A 74 -1.01 28.88 3.50
C LEU A 74 -2.23 29.32 2.70
N VAL A 75 -3.27 28.51 2.73
CA VAL A 75 -4.49 28.72 1.96
C VAL A 75 -5.71 28.60 2.86
N LYS A 76 -6.68 29.48 2.65
CA LYS A 76 -7.96 29.44 3.38
C LYS A 76 -9.04 28.80 2.51
N HIS A 77 -9.69 27.77 3.04
CA HIS A 77 -10.82 27.10 2.40
C HIS A 77 -11.85 26.71 3.47
N ASN A 78 -13.15 26.91 3.19
CA ASN A 78 -14.25 26.58 4.11
C ASN A 78 -14.06 27.06 5.57
N ARG A 79 -13.56 28.31 5.75
CA ARG A 79 -13.28 28.96 7.04
C ARG A 79 -12.12 28.36 7.85
N GLU A 80 -11.45 27.36 7.32
CA GLU A 80 -10.29 26.71 7.94
C GLU A 80 -9.00 27.07 7.17
N LEU A 81 -7.87 27.00 7.87
CA LEU A 81 -6.56 27.29 7.30
C LEU A 81 -5.82 25.98 7.04
N TYR A 82 -5.28 25.85 5.83
CA TYR A 82 -4.56 24.69 5.39
C TYR A 82 -3.14 25.07 4.94
N ARG A 83 -2.18 24.20 5.24
CA ARG A 83 -0.78 24.32 4.83
C ARG A 83 -0.46 23.24 3.80
N ALA A 84 0.17 23.62 2.69
CA ALA A 84 0.63 22.66 1.69
C ALA A 84 1.83 21.84 2.20
N GLU A 85 1.71 20.52 2.19
CA GLU A 85 2.79 19.60 2.63
C GLU A 85 3.67 19.09 1.48
N GLY A 86 3.07 18.90 0.30
CA GLY A 86 3.76 18.40 -0.89
C GLY A 86 4.61 19.47 -1.60
N ILE A 87 5.53 19.02 -2.47
CA ILE A 87 6.39 19.89 -3.31
C ILE A 87 5.50 20.82 -4.16
N THR A 88 4.47 20.23 -4.76
CA THR A 88 3.40 20.92 -5.48
C THR A 88 2.07 20.39 -4.99
N ASN A 89 1.13 21.27 -4.67
CA ASN A 89 -0.17 20.90 -4.14
C ASN A 89 -1.29 21.43 -5.04
N ALA A 90 -1.97 20.50 -5.71
CA ALA A 90 -3.14 20.74 -6.55
C ALA A 90 -4.43 20.18 -5.93
N ALA A 91 -4.34 19.51 -4.78
CA ALA A 91 -5.48 18.91 -4.10
C ALA A 91 -6.49 19.97 -3.62
N GLU A 92 -7.74 19.57 -3.49
CA GLU A 92 -8.76 20.37 -2.82
C GLU A 92 -8.62 20.22 -1.28
N PRO A 93 -8.38 21.32 -0.54
CA PRO A 93 -8.28 21.29 0.92
C PRO A 93 -9.61 20.90 1.56
N GLY A 94 -9.57 19.92 2.47
CA GLY A 94 -10.75 19.37 3.14
C GLY A 94 -11.37 18.15 2.44
N ASN A 95 -10.92 17.79 1.24
CA ASN A 95 -11.38 16.58 0.57
C ASN A 95 -10.65 15.33 1.12
N THR A 96 -11.39 14.48 1.82
CA THR A 96 -10.84 13.29 2.50
C THR A 96 -10.29 12.25 1.54
N THR A 97 -10.78 12.17 0.30
CA THR A 97 -10.30 11.21 -0.71
C THR A 97 -8.90 11.57 -1.18
N HIS A 98 -8.66 12.85 -1.50
CA HIS A 98 -7.34 13.33 -1.88
C HIS A 98 -6.33 13.20 -0.74
N ALA A 99 -6.75 13.49 0.50
CA ALA A 99 -5.92 13.31 1.68
C ALA A 99 -5.53 11.84 1.92
N ARG A 100 -6.47 10.90 1.75
CA ARG A 100 -6.18 9.45 1.88
C ARG A 100 -5.24 8.96 0.79
N LEU A 101 -5.45 9.39 -0.46
CA LEU A 101 -4.57 9.02 -1.57
C LEU A 101 -3.15 9.51 -1.30
N TYR A 102 -3.00 10.77 -0.89
CA TYR A 102 -1.71 11.32 -0.50
C TYR A 102 -1.10 10.54 0.66
N ALA A 103 -1.83 10.28 1.74
CA ALA A 103 -1.30 9.57 2.91
C ALA A 103 -0.86 8.13 2.61
N ILE A 104 -1.59 7.40 1.74
CA ILE A 104 -1.28 6.01 1.38
C ILE A 104 -0.10 5.94 0.41
N PHE A 105 -0.06 6.83 -0.58
CA PHE A 105 0.88 6.75 -1.69
C PHE A 105 2.06 7.72 -1.58
N CYS A 106 2.11 8.62 -0.60
CA CYS A 106 3.28 9.46 -0.34
C CYS A 106 4.55 8.60 -0.13
N ASP A 107 4.41 7.45 0.54
CA ASP A 107 5.46 6.43 0.64
C ASP A 107 5.04 5.14 -0.06
N PRO A 108 5.47 4.91 -1.31
CA PRO A 108 5.02 3.78 -2.13
C PRO A 108 5.44 2.42 -1.56
N SER A 109 6.46 2.39 -0.71
CA SER A 109 6.93 1.18 -0.04
C SER A 109 5.98 0.69 1.06
N ARG A 110 5.15 1.55 1.66
CA ARG A 110 4.26 1.19 2.77
C ARG A 110 3.17 0.18 2.37
N PRO A 111 2.34 0.42 1.34
CA PRO A 111 1.29 -0.53 0.96
C PRO A 111 1.87 -1.87 0.51
N VAL A 112 2.99 -1.85 -0.22
CA VAL A 112 3.69 -3.08 -0.65
C VAL A 112 4.24 -3.84 0.56
N LEU A 113 4.83 -3.15 1.53
CA LEU A 113 5.33 -3.77 2.76
C LEU A 113 4.21 -4.43 3.56
N VAL A 114 3.04 -3.78 3.68
CA VAL A 114 1.87 -4.38 4.34
C VAL A 114 1.44 -5.66 3.63
N LEU A 115 1.38 -5.65 2.30
CA LEU A 115 1.04 -6.83 1.51
C LEU A 115 2.06 -7.97 1.69
N VAL A 116 3.35 -7.67 1.75
CA VAL A 116 4.42 -8.64 2.07
C VAL A 116 4.19 -9.25 3.45
N TRP A 117 3.93 -8.45 4.49
CA TRP A 117 3.65 -8.97 5.83
C TRP A 117 2.43 -9.89 5.88
N VAL A 118 1.34 -9.50 5.23
CA VAL A 118 0.14 -10.34 5.12
C VAL A 118 0.48 -11.68 4.46
N CYS A 119 1.25 -11.67 3.37
CA CYS A 119 1.66 -12.89 2.68
C CYS A 119 2.58 -13.77 3.54
N VAL A 120 3.55 -13.19 4.25
CA VAL A 120 4.41 -13.93 5.18
C VAL A 120 3.57 -14.60 6.27
N CYS A 121 2.65 -13.87 6.90
CA CYS A 121 1.74 -14.43 7.90
C CYS A 121 0.92 -15.58 7.32
N CYS A 122 0.36 -15.43 6.13
CA CYS A 122 -0.36 -16.50 5.45
C CYS A 122 0.53 -17.74 5.22
N VAL A 123 1.74 -17.58 4.69
CA VAL A 123 2.68 -18.70 4.44
C VAL A 123 3.06 -19.43 5.74
N LEU A 124 3.30 -18.70 6.82
CA LEU A 124 3.59 -19.29 8.14
C LEU A 124 2.40 -20.10 8.67
N LEU A 125 1.17 -19.58 8.53
CA LEU A 125 -0.03 -20.33 8.91
C LEU A 125 -0.18 -21.63 8.10
N HIS A 126 0.09 -21.60 6.79
CA HIS A 126 0.09 -22.80 5.96
C HIS A 126 1.15 -23.83 6.41
N LEU A 127 2.34 -23.37 6.80
CA LEU A 127 3.41 -24.24 7.30
C LEU A 127 3.03 -24.93 8.62
N VAL A 128 2.45 -24.19 9.57
CA VAL A 128 1.99 -24.74 10.85
C VAL A 128 0.93 -25.82 10.63
N LEU A 129 -0.01 -25.58 9.71
CA LEU A 129 -1.03 -26.56 9.37
C LEU A 129 -0.45 -27.77 8.66
N LEU A 130 0.48 -27.59 7.72
CA LEU A 130 1.15 -28.71 7.06
C LEU A 130 1.82 -29.63 8.08
N ALA A 131 2.48 -29.07 9.11
CA ALA A 131 3.11 -29.84 10.17
C ALA A 131 2.11 -30.59 11.08
N SER A 132 0.85 -30.13 11.12
CA SER A 132 -0.21 -30.72 11.93
C SER A 132 -0.98 -31.83 11.19
N LEU A 133 -0.82 -31.95 9.87
CA LEU A 133 -1.55 -32.92 9.05
C LEU A 133 -0.80 -34.25 8.98
N HIS A 134 -1.54 -35.34 9.23
CA HIS A 134 -0.98 -36.69 9.21
C HIS A 134 -1.37 -37.49 7.95
N GLN A 135 -2.45 -37.09 7.27
CA GLN A 135 -2.97 -37.80 6.10
C GLN A 135 -2.20 -37.39 4.82
N TRP A 136 -1.70 -38.38 4.08
CA TRP A 136 -0.89 -38.17 2.87
C TRP A 136 -1.57 -37.31 1.80
N HIS A 137 -2.88 -37.48 1.58
CA HIS A 137 -3.61 -36.69 0.57
C HIS A 137 -3.77 -35.22 1.00
N GLN A 138 -3.98 -34.97 2.30
CA GLN A 138 -4.10 -33.62 2.85
C GLN A 138 -2.75 -32.89 2.81
N LEU A 139 -1.66 -33.63 3.06
CA LEU A 139 -0.29 -33.15 2.94
C LEU A 139 0.02 -32.73 1.50
N LEU A 140 -0.26 -33.59 0.51
CA LEU A 140 0.02 -33.30 -0.90
C LEU A 140 -0.73 -32.05 -1.39
N ALA A 141 -2.04 -31.97 -1.12
CA ALA A 141 -2.85 -30.82 -1.52
C ALA A 141 -2.37 -29.52 -0.88
N THR A 142 -2.07 -29.54 0.42
CA THR A 142 -1.57 -28.36 1.15
C THR A 142 -0.18 -27.95 0.69
N ALA A 143 0.70 -28.90 0.36
CA ALA A 143 2.03 -28.62 -0.17
C ALA A 143 2.00 -27.92 -1.53
N LEU A 144 1.07 -28.31 -2.42
CA LEU A 144 0.89 -27.63 -3.71
C LEU A 144 0.47 -26.17 -3.52
N VAL A 145 -0.53 -25.91 -2.66
CA VAL A 145 -0.96 -24.53 -2.36
C VAL A 145 0.17 -23.73 -1.75
N LEU A 146 0.90 -24.30 -0.79
CA LEU A 146 2.06 -23.67 -0.16
C LEU A 146 3.14 -23.28 -1.18
N SER A 147 3.41 -24.14 -2.17
CA SER A 147 4.38 -23.82 -3.23
C SER A 147 3.96 -22.59 -4.04
N ALA A 148 2.67 -22.45 -4.35
CA ALA A 148 2.13 -21.30 -5.03
C ALA A 148 2.16 -20.03 -4.17
N SER A 149 1.86 -20.14 -2.87
CA SER A 149 1.96 -19.02 -1.92
C SER A 149 3.42 -18.57 -1.74
N TYR A 150 4.38 -19.49 -1.74
CA TYR A 150 5.81 -19.19 -1.66
C TYR A 150 6.31 -18.45 -2.91
N ALA A 151 5.88 -18.88 -4.10
CA ALA A 151 6.18 -18.17 -5.33
C ALA A 151 5.63 -16.74 -5.31
N ALA A 152 4.38 -16.54 -4.87
CA ALA A 152 3.81 -15.20 -4.71
C ALA A 152 4.62 -14.32 -3.73
N LEU A 153 5.04 -14.89 -2.60
CA LEU A 153 5.89 -14.19 -1.63
C LEU A 153 7.23 -13.77 -2.24
N TYR A 154 7.86 -14.66 -3.02
CA TYR A 154 9.11 -14.34 -3.71
C TYR A 154 8.95 -13.16 -4.69
N TYR A 155 7.90 -13.16 -5.51
CA TYR A 155 7.61 -12.06 -6.42
C TYR A 155 7.36 -10.74 -5.67
N LEU A 156 6.52 -10.75 -4.62
CA LEU A 156 6.27 -9.57 -3.80
C LEU A 156 7.53 -9.02 -3.14
N LEU A 157 8.37 -9.90 -2.58
CA LEU A 157 9.61 -9.49 -1.92
C LEU A 157 10.59 -8.89 -2.92
N ARG A 158 10.73 -9.51 -4.10
CA ARG A 158 11.57 -8.99 -5.19
C ARG A 158 11.11 -7.58 -5.58
N ASP A 159 9.82 -7.41 -5.84
CA ASP A 159 9.26 -6.12 -6.25
C ASP A 159 9.43 -5.07 -5.15
N TYR A 160 9.19 -5.43 -3.90
CA TYR A 160 9.45 -4.56 -2.75
C TYR A 160 10.90 -4.09 -2.66
N LEU A 161 11.87 -5.01 -2.81
CA LEU A 161 13.29 -4.68 -2.73
C LEU A 161 13.73 -3.77 -3.88
N VAL A 162 13.26 -4.04 -5.10
CA VAL A 162 13.54 -3.19 -6.27
C VAL A 162 12.94 -1.81 -6.05
N LEU A 163 11.67 -1.73 -5.67
CA LEU A 163 10.96 -0.48 -5.44
C LEU A 163 11.64 0.36 -4.35
N ARG A 164 11.98 -0.26 -3.22
CA ARG A 164 12.69 0.40 -2.11
C ARG A 164 14.04 0.97 -2.57
N LYS A 165 14.81 0.23 -3.36
CA LYS A 165 16.11 0.71 -3.87
C LYS A 165 15.95 1.90 -4.81
N VAL A 166 14.99 1.83 -5.73
CA VAL A 166 14.71 2.92 -6.69
C VAL A 166 14.34 4.20 -5.95
N TYR A 167 13.42 4.13 -4.99
CA TYR A 167 13.01 5.33 -4.26
C TYR A 167 14.08 5.89 -3.32
N GLN A 168 14.91 5.04 -2.72
CA GLN A 168 16.08 5.50 -1.97
C GLN A 168 17.05 6.28 -2.86
N GLN A 169 17.23 5.86 -4.10
CA GLN A 169 18.06 6.60 -5.08
C GLN A 169 17.41 7.90 -5.51
N GLU A 170 16.09 7.92 -5.76
CA GLU A 170 15.36 9.14 -6.10
C GLU A 170 15.44 10.19 -4.98
N GLN A 171 15.28 9.78 -3.71
CA GLN A 171 15.42 10.67 -2.55
C GLN A 171 16.84 11.27 -2.46
N GLN A 172 17.88 10.45 -2.61
CA GLN A 172 19.27 10.93 -2.61
C GLN A 172 19.56 11.91 -3.76
N LEU A 173 18.96 11.71 -4.93
CA LEU A 173 19.09 12.64 -6.05
C LEU A 173 18.38 13.97 -5.78
N GLN A 174 17.18 13.94 -5.19
CA GLN A 174 16.45 15.15 -4.81
C GLN A 174 17.22 15.97 -3.77
N GLU A 175 17.79 15.33 -2.74
CA GLU A 175 18.62 16.00 -1.73
C GLU A 175 19.86 16.66 -2.34
N ARG A 176 20.48 16.04 -3.36
CA ARG A 176 21.64 16.61 -4.06
C ARG A 176 21.32 17.79 -4.98
N VAL A 177 20.09 17.89 -5.48
CA VAL A 177 19.67 19.02 -6.32
C VAL A 177 19.26 20.22 -5.46
N LEU A 178 18.77 19.96 -4.25
CA LEU A 178 18.33 21.00 -3.31
C LEU A 178 19.48 21.63 -2.49
N ASN A 179 20.60 20.92 -2.33
CA ASN A 179 21.83 21.41 -1.68
C ASN A 179 22.81 22.00 -2.69
#